data_AF-A0A8D2AXK6-F1
#
_entry.id   AF-A0A8D2AXK6-F1
#
_cell.length_a   1.000
_cell.length_b   1.000
_cell.length_c   1.000
_cell.angle_alpha   90.00
_cell.angle_beta   90.00
_cell.angle_gamma   90.00
#
_symmetry.space_group_name_H-M   'P 1'
#
loop_
_entity.id
_entity.type
_entity.pdbx_description
1 polymer ?
#
loop_
_entity_poly.entity_id
_entity_poly.type
_entity_poly.pdbx_seq_one_letter_code
_entity_poly.pdbx_strand_id
1 'polypeptide(L)'
;MEEEAEAEEQKRFSYQQRLKAAVHYTVGRLCEEVALDKEMQFSKQTIAAISELTFRQCENFAKDLEMFARHAKRSTINTEDVKLLARRSNSLLKYITEKSDEIAQFNLERKARKKKKSEDGNKSSRETAEAEAVDSED
;
A
#
# COMPACT_ATOMS: atom_id res chain seq x y z
N MET A 1 -28.11 24.17 -9.35
CA MET A 1 -26.67 24.45 -9.44
C MET A 1 -26.08 24.66 -8.04
N GLU A 2 -26.66 25.51 -7.20
CA GLU A 2 -26.21 25.67 -5.80
C GLU A 2 -26.45 24.41 -4.93
N GLU A 3 -27.64 23.81 -5.00
CA GLU A 3 -27.95 22.56 -4.26
C GLU A 3 -27.06 21.38 -4.67
N GLU A 4 -26.62 21.34 -5.93
CA GLU A 4 -25.73 20.29 -6.44
C GLU A 4 -24.31 20.48 -5.91
N ALA A 5 -23.81 21.72 -5.89
CA ALA A 5 -22.52 22.07 -5.31
C ALA A 5 -22.47 21.76 -3.79
N GLU A 6 -23.54 22.09 -3.07
CA GLU A 6 -23.66 21.79 -1.63
C GLU A 6 -23.66 20.27 -1.36
N ALA A 7 -24.38 19.49 -2.19
CA ALA A 7 -24.39 18.04 -2.09
C ALA A 7 -23.01 17.42 -2.38
N GLU A 8 -22.24 17.96 -3.33
CA GLU A 8 -20.86 17.52 -3.60
C GLU A 8 -19.91 17.86 -2.46
N GLU A 9 -20.00 19.07 -1.90
CA GLU A 9 -19.20 19.49 -0.75
C GLU A 9 -19.44 18.59 0.46
N GLN A 10 -20.71 18.30 0.76
CA GLN A 10 -21.07 17.41 1.86
C GLN A 10 -20.52 15.99 1.66
N LYS A 11 -20.56 15.47 0.42
CA LYS A 11 -19.95 14.17 0.09
C LYS A 11 -18.43 14.19 0.29
N ARG A 12 -17.74 15.23 -0.17
CA ARG A 12 -16.29 15.39 0.01
C ARG A 12 -15.91 15.48 1.48
N PHE A 13 -16.65 16.28 2.26
CA PHE A 13 -16.45 16.40 3.69
C PHE A 13 -16.60 15.06 4.40
N SER A 14 -17.71 14.35 4.18
CA SER A 14 -17.97 13.04 4.78
C SER A 14 -16.89 12.01 4.40
N TYR A 15 -16.46 11.99 3.13
CA TYR A 15 -15.37 11.13 2.69
C TYR A 15 -14.05 11.44 3.39
N GLN A 16 -13.69 12.73 3.49
CA GLN A 16 -12.50 13.16 4.20
C GLN A 16 -12.53 12.76 5.68
N GLN A 17 -13.67 12.91 6.35
CA GLN A 17 -13.82 12.51 7.75
C GLN A 17 -13.62 11.00 7.94
N ARG A 18 -14.14 10.17 7.03
CA ARG A 18 -13.90 8.72 7.09
C ARG A 18 -12.42 8.37 6.93
N LEU A 19 -11.70 9.04 6.03
CA LEU A 19 -10.25 8.83 5.88
C LEU A 19 -9.49 9.29 7.13
N LYS A 20 -9.81 10.46 7.69
CA LYS A 20 -9.20 10.95 8.93
C LYS A 20 -9.43 10.00 10.10
N ALA A 21 -10.65 9.45 10.23
CA ALA A 21 -10.98 8.47 11.27
C ALA A 21 -10.15 7.18 11.13
N ALA A 22 -9.99 6.67 9.90
CA ALA A 22 -9.15 5.50 9.63
C ALA A 22 -7.68 5.75 9.99
N VAL A 23 -7.14 6.91 9.61
CA VAL A 23 -5.77 7.32 9.98
C VAL A 23 -5.64 7.43 11.51
N HIS A 24 -6.60 8.07 12.18
CA HIS A 24 -6.58 8.21 13.65
C HIS A 24 -6.56 6.87 14.37
N TYR A 25 -7.35 5.90 13.90
CA TYR A 25 -7.34 4.54 14.43
C TYR A 25 -5.94 3.91 14.32
N THR A 26 -5.34 3.91 13.13
CA THR A 26 -4.02 3.31 12.92
C THR A 26 -2.92 4.04 13.70
N VAL A 27 -2.95 5.36 13.76
CA VAL A 27 -2.02 6.16 14.57
C VAL A 27 -2.16 5.80 16.05
N GLY A 28 -3.38 5.64 16.57
CA GLY A 28 -3.63 5.19 17.93
C GLY A 28 -2.98 3.84 18.23
N ARG A 29 -3.12 2.86 17.31
CA ARG A 29 -2.48 1.54 17.44
C ARG A 29 -0.95 1.62 17.47
N LEU A 30 -0.35 2.40 16.58
CA LEU A 30 1.10 2.59 16.55
C LEU A 30 1.60 3.33 17.80
N CYS A 31 0.86 4.34 18.28
CA CYS A 31 1.18 5.02 19.54
C CYS A 31 1.09 4.08 20.74
N GLU A 32 0.17 3.13 20.76
CA GLU A 32 0.05 2.10 21.80
C GLU A 32 1.28 1.16 21.81
N GLU A 33 1.73 0.71 20.63
CA GLU A 33 2.94 -0.09 20.49
C GLU A 33 4.18 0.66 21.01
N VAL A 34 4.32 1.94 20.64
CA VAL A 34 5.42 2.79 21.12
C VAL A 34 5.31 3.08 22.61
N ALA A 35 4.10 3.27 23.14
CA ALA A 35 3.87 3.51 24.56
C ALA A 35 4.32 2.34 25.43
N LEU A 36 4.09 1.12 24.97
CA LEU A 36 4.55 -0.11 25.61
C LEU A 36 6.08 -0.24 25.52
N ASP A 37 6.67 -0.05 24.34
CA ASP A 37 8.13 -0.15 24.13
C ASP A 37 8.92 0.89 24.94
N LYS A 38 8.35 2.08 25.14
CA LYS A 38 9.00 3.19 25.86
C LYS A 38 8.52 3.38 27.29
N GLU A 39 7.61 2.54 27.77
CA GLU A 39 7.00 2.63 29.10
C GLU A 39 6.44 4.04 29.40
N MET A 40 5.85 4.70 28.40
CA MET A 40 5.37 6.07 28.48
C MET A 40 4.00 6.22 27.82
N GLN A 41 3.06 6.89 28.49
CA GLN A 41 1.70 7.07 27.98
C GLN A 41 1.56 8.32 27.10
N PHE A 42 0.71 8.23 26.06
CA PHE A 42 0.31 9.39 25.25
C PHE A 42 -1.08 9.88 25.65
N SER A 43 -1.27 11.19 25.71
CA SER A 43 -2.60 11.77 25.88
C SER A 43 -3.45 11.59 24.61
N LYS A 44 -4.78 11.59 24.76
CA LYS A 44 -5.71 11.53 23.61
C LYS A 44 -5.49 12.69 22.63
N GLN A 45 -5.19 13.87 23.15
CA GLN A 45 -4.91 15.07 22.38
C GLN A 45 -3.60 14.94 21.59
N THR A 46 -2.57 14.33 22.18
CA THR A 46 -1.31 14.03 21.48
C THR A 46 -1.53 13.07 20.32
N ILE A 47 -2.28 11.99 20.52
CA ILE A 47 -2.61 11.03 19.45
C ILE A 47 -3.42 11.72 18.34
N ALA A 48 -4.40 12.56 18.70
CA ALA A 48 -5.18 13.34 17.73
C ALA A 48 -4.29 14.31 16.93
N ALA A 49 -3.34 14.98 17.58
CA ALA A 49 -2.40 15.89 16.92
C ALA A 49 -1.47 15.15 15.94
N ILE A 50 -0.93 13.98 16.34
CA ILE A 50 -0.12 13.13 15.45
C ILE A 50 -0.98 12.68 14.26
N SER A 51 -2.22 12.28 14.50
CA SER A 51 -3.14 11.83 13.44
C SER A 51 -3.39 12.91 12.40
N GLU A 52 -3.66 14.14 12.84
CA GLU A 52 -3.86 15.27 11.94
C GLU A 52 -2.58 15.66 11.21
N LEU A 53 -1.42 15.61 11.88
CA LEU A 53 -0.11 15.82 11.26
C LEU A 53 0.13 14.79 10.15
N THR A 54 -0.08 13.50 10.42
CA THR A 54 0.08 12.43 9.44
C THR A 54 -0.86 12.61 8.25
N PHE A 55 -2.14 12.96 8.49
CA PHE A 55 -3.10 13.20 7.42
C PHE A 55 -2.66 14.35 6.49
N ARG A 56 -2.19 15.47 7.04
CA ARG A 56 -1.65 16.58 6.23
C ARG A 56 -0.36 16.21 5.52
N GLN A 57 0.49 15.40 6.15
CA GLN A 57 1.75 14.98 5.54
C GLN A 57 1.52 14.12 4.28
N CYS A 58 0.43 13.35 4.22
CA CYS A 58 0.05 12.62 3.02
C CYS A 58 -0.14 13.52 1.80
N GLU A 59 -0.66 14.75 1.98
CA GLU A 59 -0.83 15.71 0.89
C GLU A 59 0.52 16.14 0.31
N ASN A 60 1.49 16.43 1.18
CA ASN A 60 2.85 16.76 0.76
C ASN A 60 3.48 15.59 0.01
N PHE A 61 3.37 14.37 0.56
CA PHE A 61 3.89 13.17 -0.11
C PHE A 61 3.25 12.94 -1.47
N ALA A 62 1.92 13.07 -1.60
CA ALA A 62 1.22 12.87 -2.87
C ALA A 62 1.71 13.85 -3.95
N LYS A 63 1.82 15.15 -3.61
CA LYS A 63 2.29 16.19 -4.52
C LYS A 63 3.74 15.96 -4.96
N ASP A 64 4.62 15.63 -4.01
CA ASP A 64 6.03 15.37 -4.31
C ASP A 64 6.20 14.13 -5.19
N LEU A 65 5.48 13.03 -4.89
CA LEU A 65 5.53 11.80 -5.69
C LEU A 65 5.05 12.03 -7.13
N GLU A 66 3.95 12.77 -7.30
CA GLU A 66 3.47 13.16 -8.63
C GLU A 66 4.53 13.97 -9.39
N MET A 67 5.15 14.94 -8.71
CA MET A 67 6.21 15.75 -9.30
C MET A 67 7.45 14.95 -9.67
N PHE A 68 7.87 13.98 -8.86
CA PHE A 68 9.01 13.09 -9.16
C PHE A 68 8.72 12.19 -10.37
N ALA A 69 7.54 11.58 -10.43
CA ALA A 69 7.13 10.78 -11.58
C ALA A 69 7.11 11.64 -12.86
N ARG A 70 6.52 12.84 -12.79
CA ARG A 70 6.46 13.79 -13.91
C ARG A 70 7.84 14.26 -14.35
N HIS A 71 8.76 14.51 -13.43
CA HIS A 71 10.14 14.89 -13.74
C HIS A 71 10.84 13.80 -14.57
N ALA A 72 10.55 12.53 -14.31
CA ALA A 72 11.02 11.39 -15.08
C ALA A 72 10.13 11.06 -16.31
N LYS A 73 9.26 11.97 -16.74
CA LYS A 73 8.33 11.82 -17.87
C LYS A 73 7.36 10.62 -17.74
N ARG A 74 6.98 10.28 -16.50
CA ARG A 74 6.01 9.22 -16.18
C ARG A 74 4.75 9.82 -15.57
N SER A 75 3.62 9.13 -15.76
CA SER A 75 2.35 9.40 -15.04
C SER A 75 2.10 8.42 -13.90
N THR A 76 2.82 7.31 -13.88
CA THR A 76 2.72 6.28 -12.84
C THR A 76 3.88 6.39 -11.87
N ILE A 77 3.56 6.56 -10.59
CA ILE A 77 4.52 6.59 -9.48
C ILE A 77 5.13 5.19 -9.29
N ASN A 78 6.44 5.12 -9.04
CA ASN A 78 7.16 3.87 -8.75
C ASN A 78 8.00 3.98 -7.46
N THR A 79 8.74 2.92 -7.12
CA THR A 79 9.56 2.85 -5.90
C THR A 79 10.71 3.86 -5.88
N GLU A 80 11.23 4.28 -7.03
CA GLU A 80 12.30 5.27 -7.09
C GLU A 80 11.80 6.67 -6.67
N ASP A 81 10.56 7.01 -7.02
CA ASP A 81 9.91 8.23 -6.54
C ASP A 81 9.74 8.22 -5.01
N VAL A 82 9.40 7.06 -4.43
CA VAL A 82 9.26 6.89 -2.98
C VAL A 82 10.62 6.98 -2.27
N LYS A 83 11.69 6.41 -2.85
CA LYS A 83 13.05 6.56 -2.32
C LYS A 83 13.49 8.03 -2.32
N LEU A 84 13.09 8.82 -3.32
CA LEU A 84 13.38 10.25 -3.36
C LEU A 84 12.74 11.04 -2.20
N LEU A 85 11.57 10.63 -1.68
CA LEU A 85 11.01 11.25 -0.46
C LEU A 85 11.93 11.10 0.75
N ALA A 86 12.62 9.97 0.87
CA ALA A 86 13.49 9.65 2.01
C ALA A 86 14.90 10.26 1.91
N ARG A 87 15.24 10.90 0.78
CA ARG A 87 16.62 11.31 0.43
C ARG A 87 17.32 12.23 1.44
N ARG A 88 16.57 12.95 2.27
CA ARG A 88 17.14 13.90 3.25
C ARG A 88 17.75 13.22 4.48
N SER A 89 17.42 11.94 4.71
CA SER A 89 17.91 11.17 5.85
C SER A 89 18.48 9.84 5.36
N ASN A 90 19.79 9.65 5.51
CA ASN A 90 20.47 8.44 5.03
C ASN A 90 19.95 7.17 5.73
N SER A 91 19.63 7.24 7.02
CA SER A 91 19.07 6.11 7.77
C SER A 91 17.67 5.75 7.28
N LEU A 92 16.83 6.76 7.00
CA LEU A 92 15.50 6.54 6.44
C LEU A 92 15.56 6.00 5.01
N LEU A 93 16.43 6.56 4.17
CA LEU A 93 16.63 6.09 2.79
C LEU A 93 17.06 4.63 2.76
N LYS A 94 18.00 4.24 3.64
CA LYS A 94 18.44 2.85 3.78
C LYS A 94 17.26 1.95 4.16
N TYR A 95 16.53 2.29 5.23
CA TYR A 95 15.38 1.52 5.70
C TYR A 95 14.30 1.34 4.63
N ILE A 96 13.94 2.42 3.91
CA ILE A 96 12.94 2.37 2.84
C ILE A 96 13.42 1.53 1.65
N THR A 97 14.72 1.60 1.32
CA THR A 97 15.31 0.79 0.25
C THR A 97 15.26 -0.70 0.62
N GLU A 98 15.64 -1.06 1.84
CA GLU A 98 15.54 -2.44 2.34
C GLU A 98 14.09 -2.97 2.26
N LYS A 99 13.11 -2.17 2.69
CA LYS A 99 11.68 -2.54 2.56
C LYS A 99 11.20 -2.66 1.11
N SER A 100 11.71 -1.83 0.20
CA SER A 100 11.43 -1.96 -1.23
C SER A 100 11.94 -3.29 -1.78
N ASP A 101 13.14 -3.72 -1.37
CA ASP A 101 13.75 -4.95 -1.83
C ASP A 101 13.04 -6.19 -1.26
N GLU A 102 12.66 -6.16 0.03
CA GLU A 102 11.83 -7.20 0.66
C GLU A 102 10.50 -7.42 -0.10
N ILE A 103 9.81 -6.32 -0.45
CA ILE A 103 8.55 -6.38 -1.21
C ILE A 103 8.79 -6.94 -2.63
N ALA A 104 9.88 -6.55 -3.28
CA ALA A 104 10.23 -7.06 -4.60
C ALA A 104 10.48 -8.57 -4.59
N GLN A 105 11.21 -9.07 -3.60
CA GLN A 105 11.47 -10.50 -3.40
C GLN A 105 10.16 -11.26 -3.15
N PHE A 106 9.33 -10.78 -2.23
CA PHE A 106 8.03 -11.40 -1.93
C PHE A 106 7.12 -11.49 -3.17
N ASN A 107 7.14 -10.45 -4.02
CA ASN A 107 6.38 -10.44 -5.27
C ASN A 107 6.92 -11.45 -6.30
N LEU A 108 8.24 -11.64 -6.39
CA LEU A 108 8.85 -12.66 -7.24
C LEU A 108 8.46 -14.07 -6.78
N GLU A 109 8.51 -14.34 -5.47
CA GLU A 109 8.09 -15.62 -4.91
C GLU A 109 6.62 -15.93 -5.19
N ARG A 110 5.72 -14.94 -5.01
CA ARG A 110 4.30 -15.11 -5.34
C ARG A 110 4.09 -15.43 -6.81
N LYS A 111 4.82 -14.77 -7.72
CA LYS A 111 4.74 -15.05 -9.17
C LYS A 111 5.24 -16.46 -9.49
N ALA A 112 6.36 -16.89 -8.90
CA ALA A 112 6.89 -18.24 -9.07
C ALA A 112 5.92 -19.32 -8.58
N ARG A 113 5.30 -19.13 -7.41
CA ARG A 113 4.27 -20.04 -6.87
C ARG A 113 3.05 -20.11 -7.78
N LYS A 114 2.60 -18.98 -8.34
CA LYS A 114 1.46 -18.93 -9.26
C LYS A 114 1.76 -19.66 -10.56
N LYS A 115 2.98 -19.51 -11.11
CA LYS A 115 3.42 -20.20 -12.33
C LYS A 115 3.51 -21.72 -12.13
N LYS A 116 4.06 -22.18 -11.00
CA LYS A 116 4.08 -23.62 -10.65
C LYS A 116 2.66 -24.20 -10.57
N LYS A 117 1.72 -23.49 -9.93
CA LYS A 117 0.33 -23.96 -9.81
C LYS A 117 -0.39 -24.03 -11.16
N SER A 118 -0.10 -23.13 -12.09
CA SER A 118 -0.66 -23.20 -13.46
C SER A 118 -0.02 -24.31 -14.29
N GLU A 119 1.27 -24.60 -14.12
CA GLU A 119 1.94 -25.71 -14.81
C GLU A 119 1.44 -27.07 -14.31
N ASP A 120 1.23 -27.21 -13.00
CA ASP A 120 0.72 -28.44 -12.38
C ASP A 120 -0.74 -28.73 -12.75
N GLY A 121 -1.59 -27.69 -12.77
CA GLY A 121 -2.98 -27.80 -13.24
C GLY A 121 -3.07 -28.17 -14.72
N ASN A 122 -2.18 -27.65 -15.56
CA ASN A 122 -2.15 -27.97 -17.00
C ASN A 122 -1.60 -29.38 -17.27
N LYS A 123 -0.77 -29.92 -16.37
CA LYS A 123 -0.26 -31.30 -16.43
C LYS A 123 -1.34 -32.31 -16.03
N SER A 124 -2.05 -32.04 -14.93
CA SER A 124 -3.16 -32.86 -14.46
C SER A 124 -4.30 -32.94 -15.49
N SER A 125 -4.64 -31.84 -16.18
CA SER A 125 -5.66 -31.86 -17.23
C SER A 125 -5.24 -32.60 -18.50
N ARG A 126 -3.93 -32.69 -18.76
CA ARG A 126 -3.39 -33.46 -19.90
C ARG A 126 -3.39 -34.96 -19.62
N GLU A 127 -3.02 -35.35 -18.40
CA GLU A 127 -3.04 -36.74 -17.96
C GLU A 127 -4.48 -37.31 -17.89
N THR A 128 -5.48 -36.50 -17.51
CA THR A 128 -6.89 -36.93 -17.56
C THR A 128 -7.42 -37.07 -18.99
N ALA A 129 -7.01 -36.19 -19.91
CA ALA A 129 -7.43 -36.26 -21.31
C ALA A 129 -6.77 -37.42 -22.08
N GLU A 130 -5.53 -37.79 -21.74
CA GLU A 130 -4.86 -38.97 -22.29
C GLU A 130 -5.43 -40.27 -21.72
N ALA A 131 -5.89 -40.30 -20.46
CA ALA A 131 -6.52 -41.49 -19.88
C ALA A 131 -7.93 -41.77 -20.44
N GLU A 132 -8.74 -40.74 -20.72
CA GLU A 132 -10.09 -40.89 -21.30
C GLU A 132 -10.08 -41.31 -22.77
N ALA A 133 -9.01 -41.02 -23.53
CA ALA A 133 -8.89 -41.42 -24.94
C ALA A 133 -8.57 -42.91 -25.13
N VAL A 134 -8.00 -43.58 -24.11
CA VAL A 134 -7.56 -44.98 -24.18
C VAL A 134 -8.70 -45.96 -23.84
N ASP A 135 -9.77 -45.51 -23.18
CA ASP A 135 -10.93 -46.34 -22.79
C ASP A 135 -12.05 -46.39 -23.86
N SER A 136 -11.87 -45.71 -25.00
CA SER A 136 -12.86 -45.63 -26.09
C SER A 136 -12.52 -46.46 -27.33
N GLU A 137 -11.51 -47.33 -27.28
CA GLU A 137 -11.06 -48.17 -28.42
C GLU A 137 -11.16 -49.70 -28.17
N ASP A 138 -11.95 -50.17 -27.20
CA ASP A 138 -12.32 -51.60 -27.06
C ASP A 138 -13.84 -51.85 -27.20
#